data_AF-A0A1J3CQA4-F1
#
_entry.id   AF-A0A1J3CQA4-F1
#
_cell.length_a   1.000
_cell.length_b   1.000
_cell.length_c   1.000
_cell.angle_alpha   90.00
_cell.angle_beta   90.00
_cell.angle_gamma   90.00
#
_symmetry.space_group_name_H-M   'P 1'
#
loop_
_entity.id
_entity.type
_entity.pdbx_description
1 polymer ?
#
loop_
_entity_poly.entity_id
_entity_poly.type
_entity_poly.pdbx_seq_one_letter_code
_entity_poly.pdbx_strand_id
1 'polypeptide(L)'
;MADLQLLAAVENGDREFFIDTIRDNPGLLLIREAASGRNLFQLAVQFRTEKIFNLIYGLDDNTRVELLRPSDNAGNNILHIAAQLSPSNHLSKISGSALKMQREAQWFEEIKSLLPEPELVVQKNNDQVTPRQAFEVSHEPLRKEGEEWMKYTATACSFVAALIATVT
;
A
#
# COMPACT_ATOMS: atom_id res chain seq x y z
N MET A 1 -15.67 -10.22 19.57
CA MET A 1 -15.11 -9.02 20.23
C MET A 1 -13.63 -8.89 19.92
N ALA A 2 -12.83 -9.97 20.08
CA ALA A 2 -11.43 -10.02 19.68
C ALA A 2 -11.19 -9.69 18.20
N ASP A 3 -12.01 -10.22 17.29
CA ASP A 3 -11.88 -9.99 15.84
C ASP A 3 -11.90 -8.50 15.48
N LEU A 4 -12.85 -7.74 16.04
CA LEU A 4 -12.98 -6.30 15.80
C LEU A 4 -11.77 -5.52 16.34
N GLN A 5 -11.27 -5.91 17.52
CA GLN A 5 -10.08 -5.28 18.10
C GLN A 5 -8.82 -5.60 17.28
N LEU A 6 -8.70 -6.82 16.77
CA LEU A 6 -7.59 -7.22 15.91
C LEU A 6 -7.61 -6.47 14.58
N LEU A 7 -8.78 -6.29 13.96
CA LEU A 7 -8.93 -5.47 12.75
C LEU A 7 -8.51 -4.02 13.00
N ALA A 8 -8.96 -3.43 14.12
CA ALA A 8 -8.56 -2.08 14.52
C ALA A 8 -7.05 -1.97 14.81
N ALA A 9 -6.45 -3.01 15.39
CA ALA A 9 -5.00 -3.07 15.61
C ALA A 9 -4.22 -3.06 14.27
N VAL A 10 -4.71 -3.77 13.26
CA VAL A 10 -4.11 -3.75 11.91
C VAL A 10 -4.16 -2.34 11.29
N GLU A 11 -5.31 -1.68 11.36
CA GLU A 11 -5.49 -0.31 10.83
C GLU A 11 -4.57 0.70 11.52
N ASN A 12 -4.43 0.61 12.84
CA ASN A 12 -3.60 1.52 13.62
C ASN A 12 -2.11 1.13 13.65
N GLY A 13 -1.76 -0.05 13.14
CA GLY A 13 -0.40 -0.58 13.16
C GLY A 13 0.08 -1.00 14.57
N ASP A 14 -0.85 -1.41 15.45
CA ASP A 14 -0.55 -1.92 16.79
C ASP A 14 0.01 -3.35 16.70
N ARG A 15 1.33 -3.40 16.50
CA ARG A 15 2.08 -4.63 16.28
C ARG A 15 2.13 -5.54 17.49
N GLU A 16 2.21 -4.97 18.69
CA GLU A 16 2.32 -5.77 19.93
C GLU A 16 1.00 -6.50 20.19
N PHE A 17 -0.12 -5.76 20.15
CA PHE A 17 -1.44 -6.36 20.30
C PHE A 17 -1.71 -7.43 19.24
N PHE A 18 -1.34 -7.16 17.97
CA PHE A 18 -1.48 -8.14 16.89
C PHE A 18 -0.73 -9.43 17.20
N ILE A 19 0.56 -9.34 17.57
CA ILE A 19 1.40 -10.51 17.82
C ILE A 19 0.88 -11.33 18.99
N ASP A 20 0.54 -10.68 20.10
CA ASP A 20 0.08 -11.38 21.29
C ASP A 20 -1.27 -12.05 21.04
N THR A 21 -2.19 -11.37 20.34
CA THR A 21 -3.50 -11.95 19.97
C THR A 21 -3.37 -13.16 19.04
N ILE A 22 -2.51 -13.08 18.02
CA ILE A 22 -2.28 -14.21 17.10
C ILE A 22 -1.55 -15.35 17.81
N ARG A 23 -0.64 -15.07 18.74
CA ARG A 23 0.04 -16.11 19.53
C ARG A 23 -0.95 -16.88 20.41
N ASP A 24 -1.88 -16.18 21.04
CA ASP A 24 -2.90 -16.77 21.91
C ASP A 24 -3.97 -17.54 21.13
N ASN A 25 -4.29 -17.07 19.92
CA ASN A 25 -5.23 -17.75 19.02
C ASN A 25 -4.79 -17.65 17.54
N PRO A 26 -3.95 -18.59 17.07
CA PRO A 26 -3.42 -18.58 15.69
C PRO A 26 -4.50 -18.65 14.60
N GLY A 27 -5.68 -19.20 14.90
CA GLY A 27 -6.80 -19.27 13.97
C GLY A 27 -7.32 -17.88 13.56
N LEU A 28 -7.06 -16.85 14.36
CA LEU A 28 -7.43 -15.47 14.04
C LEU A 28 -6.65 -14.91 12.85
N LEU A 29 -5.54 -15.52 12.43
CA LEU A 29 -4.76 -15.07 11.27
C LEU A 29 -5.57 -15.13 9.96
N LEU A 30 -6.56 -16.03 9.90
CA LEU A 30 -7.37 -16.31 8.71
C LEU A 30 -8.69 -15.53 8.68
N ILE A 31 -8.96 -14.67 9.66
CA ILE A 31 -10.19 -13.88 9.66
C ILE A 31 -10.21 -12.88 8.52
N ARG A 32 -11.43 -12.47 8.15
CA ARG A 32 -11.68 -11.48 7.11
C ARG A 32 -12.61 -10.41 7.64
N GLU A 33 -12.37 -9.17 7.22
CA GLU A 33 -13.32 -8.10 7.45
C GLU A 33 -14.61 -8.39 6.66
N ALA A 34 -15.75 -8.38 7.34
CA ALA A 34 -17.03 -8.78 6.75
C ALA A 34 -17.43 -7.91 5.53
N ALA A 35 -17.13 -6.61 5.57
CA ALA A 35 -17.53 -5.67 4.53
C ALA A 35 -16.75 -5.87 3.23
N SER A 36 -15.41 -5.87 3.32
CA SER A 36 -14.54 -5.96 2.15
C SER A 36 -14.16 -7.39 1.76
N GLY A 37 -14.21 -8.35 2.70
CA GLY A 37 -13.67 -9.70 2.52
C GLY A 37 -12.14 -9.76 2.63
N ARG A 38 -11.48 -8.65 2.99
CA ARG A 38 -10.01 -8.55 3.11
C ARG A 38 -9.53 -9.26 4.37
N ASN A 39 -8.43 -10.00 4.23
CA ASN A 39 -7.73 -10.56 5.39
C ASN A 39 -6.86 -9.49 6.07
N LEU A 40 -6.26 -9.86 7.21
CA LEU A 40 -5.43 -8.95 8.01
C LEU A 40 -4.25 -8.33 7.24
N PHE A 41 -3.58 -9.07 6.36
CA PHE A 41 -2.45 -8.54 5.59
C PHE A 41 -2.88 -7.65 4.43
N GLN A 42 -4.02 -7.95 3.81
CA GLN A 42 -4.65 -7.08 2.82
C GLN A 42 -5.09 -5.74 3.43
N LEU A 43 -5.64 -5.77 4.64
CA LEU A 43 -5.94 -4.55 5.39
C LEU A 43 -4.65 -3.79 5.76
N ALA A 44 -3.60 -4.50 6.17
CA ALA A 44 -2.31 -3.86 6.43
C ALA A 44 -1.77 -3.13 5.17
N VAL A 45 -1.99 -3.69 3.98
CA VAL A 45 -1.65 -3.05 2.71
C VAL A 45 -2.51 -1.83 2.43
N GLN A 46 -3.83 -1.93 2.64
CA GLN A 46 -4.76 -0.82 2.48
C GLN A 46 -4.37 0.38 3.37
N PHE A 47 -4.05 0.11 4.64
CA PHE A 47 -3.75 1.16 5.62
C PHE A 47 -2.27 1.58 5.67
N ARG A 48 -1.41 1.00 4.83
CA ARG A 48 0.06 1.25 4.83
C ARG A 48 0.71 0.95 6.18
N THR A 49 0.28 -0.09 6.88
CA THR A 49 0.81 -0.47 8.19
C THR A 49 1.97 -1.44 8.05
N GLU A 50 3.11 -0.92 7.59
CA GLU A 50 4.36 -1.67 7.33
C GLU A 50 4.77 -2.59 8.49
N LYS A 51 4.63 -2.12 9.74
CA LYS A 51 4.97 -2.89 10.94
C LYS A 51 4.18 -4.20 11.07
N ILE A 52 2.93 -4.22 10.62
CA ILE A 52 2.07 -5.40 10.61
C ILE A 52 2.35 -6.21 9.35
N PHE A 53 2.38 -5.57 8.19
CA PHE A 53 2.60 -6.27 6.92
C PHE A 53 3.93 -7.06 6.92
N ASN A 54 5.00 -6.47 7.48
CA ASN A 54 6.32 -7.12 7.56
C ASN A 54 6.34 -8.39 8.43
N LEU A 55 5.28 -8.69 9.20
CA LEU A 55 5.17 -9.97 9.89
C LEU A 55 5.02 -11.15 8.93
N ILE A 56 4.66 -10.90 7.67
CA ILE A 56 4.51 -11.94 6.65
C ILE A 56 5.81 -12.69 6.37
N TYR A 57 6.97 -12.05 6.55
CA TYR A 57 8.28 -12.67 6.37
C TYR A 57 8.63 -13.68 7.47
N GLY A 58 7.90 -13.67 8.59
CA GLY A 58 8.06 -14.65 9.67
C GLY A 58 7.16 -15.87 9.53
N LEU A 59 6.29 -15.92 8.51
CA LEU A 59 5.39 -17.03 8.24
C LEU A 59 6.06 -18.05 7.31
N ASP A 60 5.66 -19.32 7.41
CA ASP A 60 6.08 -20.32 6.43
C ASP A 60 5.46 -20.04 5.04
N ASP A 61 6.05 -20.65 4.01
CA ASP A 61 5.66 -20.41 2.62
C ASP A 61 4.19 -20.75 2.35
N ASN A 62 3.64 -21.80 2.97
CA ASN A 62 2.26 -22.22 2.72
C ASN A 62 1.29 -21.18 3.30
N THR A 63 1.49 -20.78 4.56
CA THR A 63 0.67 -19.74 5.19
C THR A 63 0.80 -18.40 4.46
N ARG A 64 2.01 -18.05 4.00
CA ARG A 64 2.21 -16.83 3.21
C ARG A 64 1.43 -16.84 1.90
N VAL A 65 1.45 -17.95 1.16
CA VAL A 65 0.65 -18.11 -0.08
C VAL A 65 -0.85 -18.02 0.24
N GLU A 66 -1.31 -18.66 1.30
CA GLU A 66 -2.72 -18.63 1.74
C GLU A 66 -3.22 -17.20 2.04
N LEU A 67 -2.33 -16.34 2.55
CA LEU A 67 -2.67 -14.95 2.89
C LEU A 67 -2.52 -13.96 1.72
N LEU A 68 -1.60 -14.22 0.78
CA LEU A 68 -1.32 -13.30 -0.35
C LEU A 68 -2.18 -13.55 -1.59
N ARG A 69 -2.55 -14.82 -1.83
CA ARG A 69 -3.27 -15.23 -3.04
C ARG A 69 -4.75 -14.83 -3.12
N PRO A 70 -5.54 -14.82 -2.03
CA PRO A 70 -6.97 -14.58 -2.14
C PRO A 70 -7.34 -13.19 -2.66
N SER A 71 -8.47 -13.07 -3.34
CA SER A 71 -9.10 -11.79 -3.65
C SER A 71 -10.08 -11.35 -2.56
N ASP A 72 -10.34 -10.05 -2.48
CA ASP A 72 -11.43 -9.48 -1.69
C ASP A 72 -12.81 -9.67 -2.38
N ASN A 73 -13.89 -9.19 -1.77
CA ASN A 73 -15.26 -9.33 -2.31
C ASN A 73 -15.45 -8.66 -3.69
N ALA A 74 -14.61 -7.68 -4.05
CA ALA A 74 -14.62 -7.01 -5.33
C ALA A 74 -13.64 -7.64 -6.35
N GLY A 75 -13.05 -8.79 -6.02
CA GLY A 75 -12.09 -9.48 -6.88
C GLY A 75 -10.69 -8.83 -6.84
N ASN A 76 -10.45 -7.86 -5.95
CA ASN A 76 -9.14 -7.24 -5.84
C ASN A 76 -8.18 -8.19 -5.11
N ASN A 77 -7.11 -8.60 -5.79
CA ASN A 77 -5.96 -9.20 -5.12
C ASN A 77 -5.16 -8.13 -4.34
N ILE A 78 -4.16 -8.56 -3.58
CA ILE A 78 -3.38 -7.66 -2.71
C ILE A 78 -2.70 -6.51 -3.49
N LEU A 79 -2.33 -6.71 -4.76
CA LEU A 79 -1.71 -5.67 -5.57
C LEU A 79 -2.71 -4.61 -6.03
N HIS A 80 -3.97 -4.98 -6.29
CA HIS A 80 -5.04 -3.99 -6.48
C HIS A 80 -5.27 -3.16 -5.21
N ILE A 81 -5.14 -3.78 -4.03
CA ILE A 81 -5.28 -3.07 -2.75
C ILE A 81 -4.13 -2.09 -2.56
N ALA A 82 -2.89 -2.49 -2.90
CA ALA A 82 -1.74 -1.58 -2.93
C ALA A 82 -1.91 -0.45 -3.97
N ALA A 83 -2.71 -0.68 -5.02
CA ALA A 83 -3.01 0.30 -6.05
C ALA A 83 -3.97 1.42 -5.61
N GLN A 84 -4.69 1.23 -4.50
CA GLN A 84 -5.57 2.25 -3.93
C GLN A 84 -4.75 3.31 -3.22
N LEU A 85 -5.06 4.60 -3.42
CA LEU A 85 -4.39 5.70 -2.73
C LEU A 85 -4.50 5.54 -1.21
N SER A 86 -3.38 5.73 -0.52
CA SER A 86 -3.32 5.58 0.93
C SER A 86 -4.30 6.51 1.67
N PRO A 87 -4.81 6.09 2.84
CA PRO A 87 -5.61 6.94 3.71
C PRO A 87 -4.93 8.27 4.03
N SER A 88 -5.72 9.33 4.16
CA SER A 88 -5.23 10.71 4.29
C SER A 88 -4.32 10.92 5.52
N ASN A 89 -4.56 10.21 6.62
CA ASN A 89 -3.71 10.23 7.82
C ASN A 89 -2.30 9.67 7.58
N HIS A 90 -2.11 8.77 6.62
CA HIS A 90 -0.80 8.29 6.18
C HIS A 90 -0.17 9.26 5.18
N LEU A 91 -0.93 9.64 4.14
CA LEU A 91 -0.41 10.47 3.06
C LEU A 91 -0.03 11.88 3.52
N SER A 92 -0.75 12.44 4.49
CA SER A 92 -0.47 13.78 5.07
C SER A 92 0.86 13.89 5.81
N LYS A 93 1.46 12.77 6.24
CA LYS A 93 2.79 12.74 6.88
C LYS A 93 3.92 13.02 5.90
N ILE A 94 3.66 12.88 4.60
CA ILE A 94 4.65 13.07 3.52
C ILE A 94 4.48 14.46 2.93
N SER A 95 5.57 15.22 2.87
CA SER A 95 5.56 16.58 2.32
C SER A 95 5.66 16.58 0.80
N GLY A 96 4.83 17.37 0.12
CA GLY A 96 4.88 17.55 -1.34
C GLY A 96 4.30 16.39 -2.16
N SER A 97 3.58 16.70 -3.23
CA SER A 97 2.88 15.72 -4.06
C SER A 97 3.83 14.77 -4.80
N ALA A 98 5.02 15.23 -5.18
CA ALA A 98 6.03 14.38 -5.81
C ALA A 98 6.56 13.27 -4.88
N LEU A 99 6.85 13.59 -3.60
CA LEU A 99 7.33 12.61 -2.63
C LEU A 99 6.21 11.64 -2.19
N LYS A 100 4.97 12.15 -2.08
CA LYS A 100 3.78 11.32 -1.89
C LYS A 100 3.64 10.29 -3.01
N MET A 101 3.73 10.74 -4.27
CA MET A 101 3.66 9.85 -5.45
C MET A 101 4.81 8.84 -5.46
N GLN A 102 6.03 9.28 -5.14
CA GLN A 102 7.19 8.39 -5.05
C GLN A 102 6.98 7.29 -4.02
N ARG A 103 6.47 7.62 -2.83
CA ARG A 103 6.23 6.64 -1.77
C ARG A 103 5.16 5.62 -2.15
N GLU A 104 4.07 6.07 -2.78
CA GLU A 104 3.01 5.17 -3.24
C GLU A 104 3.52 4.23 -4.36
N ALA A 105 4.37 4.72 -5.26
CA ALA A 105 4.99 3.88 -6.29
C ALA A 105 5.96 2.84 -5.70
N GLN A 106 6.75 3.22 -4.69
CA GLN A 106 7.62 2.28 -3.97
C GLN A 106 6.80 1.19 -3.27
N TRP A 107 5.73 1.58 -2.58
CA TRP A 107 4.83 0.65 -1.91
C TRP A 107 4.23 -0.36 -2.89
N PHE A 108 3.75 0.12 -4.05
CA PHE A 108 3.19 -0.75 -5.07
C PHE A 108 4.21 -1.78 -5.60
N GLU A 109 5.44 -1.38 -5.90
CA GLU A 109 6.48 -2.30 -6.37
C GLU A 109 6.96 -3.25 -5.27
N GLU A 110 6.98 -2.82 -4.01
CA GLU A 110 7.29 -3.70 -2.87
C GLU A 110 6.27 -4.84 -2.76
N ILE A 111 4.96 -4.51 -2.76
CA ILE A 111 3.91 -5.53 -2.71
C ILE A 111 3.94 -6.44 -3.93
N LYS A 112 4.22 -5.89 -5.12
CA LYS A 112 4.35 -6.67 -6.36
C LYS A 112 5.50 -7.68 -6.29
N SER A 113 6.62 -7.32 -5.67
CA SER A 113 7.78 -8.19 -5.52
C SER A 113 7.55 -9.40 -4.62
N LEU A 114 6.50 -9.35 -3.79
CA LEU A 114 6.14 -10.39 -2.84
C LEU A 114 5.05 -11.35 -3.34
N LEU A 115 4.52 -11.11 -4.54
CA LEU A 115 3.45 -11.93 -5.08
C LEU A 115 3.95 -13.38 -5.31
N PRO A 116 3.19 -14.38 -4.84
CA PRO A 116 3.58 -15.77 -5.01
C PRO A 116 3.53 -16.22 -6.47
N GLU A 117 2.59 -15.68 -7.26
CA GLU A 117 2.41 -16.03 -8.66
C GLU A 117 2.46 -14.80 -9.59
N PRO A 118 3.21 -14.83 -10.71
CA PRO A 118 3.30 -13.72 -11.67
C PRO A 118 1.95 -13.31 -12.28
N GLU A 119 1.00 -14.24 -12.40
CA GLU A 119 -0.32 -14.01 -12.99
C GLU A 119 -1.13 -12.99 -12.18
N LEU A 120 -0.88 -12.86 -10.87
CA LEU A 120 -1.56 -11.88 -10.01
C LEU A 120 -1.26 -10.43 -10.43
N VAL A 121 -0.14 -10.18 -11.12
CA VAL A 121 0.24 -8.84 -11.62
C VAL A 121 -0.70 -8.35 -12.72
N VAL A 122 -1.26 -9.28 -13.50
CA VAL A 122 -2.12 -8.99 -14.66
C VAL A 122 -3.56 -9.48 -14.48
N GLN A 123 -3.85 -10.16 -13.37
CA GLN A 123 -5.19 -10.59 -13.00
C GLN A 123 -6.12 -9.38 -12.95
N LYS A 124 -7.31 -9.51 -13.51
CA LYS A 124 -8.32 -8.46 -13.47
C LYS A 124 -9.26 -8.66 -12.29
N ASN A 125 -9.66 -7.56 -11.64
CA ASN A 125 -10.73 -7.57 -10.66
C ASN A 125 -12.12 -7.71 -11.33
N ASN A 126 -13.19 -7.64 -10.55
CA ASN A 126 -14.56 -7.79 -11.07
C ASN A 126 -14.92 -6.72 -12.12
N ASP A 127 -14.32 -5.54 -12.03
CA ASP A 127 -14.49 -4.43 -12.98
C ASP A 127 -13.62 -4.56 -14.24
N GLN A 128 -12.95 -5.71 -14.43
CA GLN A 128 -12.04 -5.97 -15.56
C GLN A 128 -10.80 -5.06 -15.59
N VAL A 129 -10.42 -4.49 -14.44
CA VAL A 129 -9.26 -3.61 -14.27
C VAL A 129 -8.09 -4.41 -13.72
N THR A 130 -6.88 -4.17 -14.24
CA THR A 130 -5.62 -4.74 -13.71
C THR A 130 -5.06 -3.89 -12.55
N PRO A 131 -4.19 -4.43 -11.68
CA PRO A 131 -3.60 -3.65 -10.59
C PRO A 131 -2.89 -2.40 -11.07
N ARG A 132 -2.18 -2.49 -12.20
CA ARG A 132 -1.47 -1.36 -12.80
C ARG A 132 -2.42 -0.25 -13.27
N GLN A 133 -3.53 -0.62 -13.92
CA GLN A 133 -4.55 0.35 -14.34
C GLN A 133 -5.22 1.00 -13.13
N ALA A 134 -5.53 0.21 -12.08
CA ALA A 134 -6.09 0.74 -10.84
C ALA A 134 -5.15 1.75 -10.20
N PHE A 135 -3.83 1.50 -10.22
CA PHE A 135 -2.82 2.41 -9.67
C PHE A 135 -2.80 3.73 -10.42
N GLU A 136 -2.77 3.67 -11.76
CA GLU A 136 -2.74 4.86 -12.63
C GLU A 136 -4.00 5.72 -12.45
N VAL A 137 -5.17 5.10 -12.36
CA VAL A 137 -6.45 5.80 -12.12
C VAL A 137 -6.48 6.42 -10.72
N SER A 138 -6.14 5.65 -9.68
CA SER A 138 -6.23 6.12 -8.29
C SER A 138 -5.23 7.22 -7.95
N HIS A 139 -4.09 7.29 -8.65
CA HIS A 139 -3.01 8.24 -8.37
C HIS A 139 -2.93 9.38 -9.39
N GLU A 140 -3.84 9.46 -10.35
CA GLU A 140 -3.84 10.45 -11.43
C GLU A 140 -3.72 11.90 -10.92
N PRO A 141 -4.52 12.34 -9.93
CA PRO A 141 -4.43 13.72 -9.43
C PRO A 141 -3.07 13.99 -8.75
N LEU A 142 -2.61 13.04 -7.93
CA LEU A 142 -1.35 13.15 -7.20
C LEU A 142 -0.15 13.20 -8.16
N ARG A 143 -0.19 12.41 -9.24
CA ARG A 143 0.82 12.42 -10.30
C ARG A 143 0.88 13.78 -10.99
N LYS A 144 -0.26 14.36 -11.37
CA LYS A 144 -0.31 15.71 -11.98
C LYS A 144 0.29 16.77 -11.07
N GLU A 145 -0.13 16.82 -9.81
CA GLU A 145 0.41 17.76 -8.83
C GLU A 145 1.92 17.56 -8.61
N GLY A 146 2.37 16.30 -8.56
CA GLY A 146 3.79 15.97 -8.45
C GLY A 146 4.60 16.46 -9.65
N GLU A 147 4.10 16.25 -10.87
CA GLU A 147 4.71 16.73 -12.11
C GLU A 147 4.81 18.26 -12.17
N GLU A 148 3.75 18.97 -11.75
CA GLU A 148 3.75 20.43 -11.66
C GLU A 148 4.77 20.95 -10.65
N TRP A 149 4.79 20.36 -9.44
CA TRP A 149 5.74 20.71 -8.40
C TRP A 149 7.20 20.52 -8.83
N MET A 150 7.50 19.41 -9.53
CA MET A 150 8.83 19.14 -10.07
C MET A 150 9.25 20.15 -11.14
N LYS A 151 8.36 20.49 -12.08
CA LYS A 151 8.61 21.49 -13.13
C LYS A 151 8.91 22.88 -12.54
N TYR A 152 8.09 23.30 -11.57
CA TYR A 152 8.28 24.57 -10.89
C TYR A 152 9.64 24.63 -10.17
N THR A 153 9.96 23.59 -9.39
CA THR A 153 11.20 23.53 -8.61
C THR A 153 12.43 23.53 -9.52
N ALA A 154 12.42 22.75 -10.61
CA ALA A 154 13.51 22.72 -11.59
C ALA A 154 13.73 24.09 -12.25
N THR A 155 12.64 24.82 -12.55
CA THR A 155 12.69 26.16 -13.14
C THR A 155 13.30 27.17 -12.16
N ALA A 156 12.85 27.16 -10.90
CA ALA A 156 13.36 28.03 -9.86
C ALA A 156 14.86 27.79 -9.60
N CYS A 157 15.29 26.52 -9.50
CA CYS A 157 16.70 26.16 -9.34
C CYS A 157 17.55 26.61 -10.54
N SER A 158 17.04 26.46 -11.77
CA SER A 158 17.75 26.90 -12.97
C SER A 158 17.98 28.41 -12.98
N PHE A 159 16.98 29.20 -12.56
CA PHE A 159 17.10 30.65 -12.43
C PHE A 159 18.16 31.06 -11.39
N VAL A 160 18.14 30.42 -10.20
CA VAL A 160 19.14 30.67 -9.15
C VAL A 160 20.55 30.28 -9.63
N ALA A 161 20.70 29.13 -10.30
CA ALA A 161 21.98 28.69 -10.83
C ALA A 161 22.54 29.67 -11.88
N ALA A 162 21.69 30.17 -12.78
CA ALA A 162 22.08 31.18 -13.75
C ALA A 162 22.56 32.48 -13.06
N LEU A 163 21.84 32.94 -12.04
CA LEU A 163 22.23 34.13 -11.27
C LEU A 163 23.60 33.94 -10.62
N ILE A 164 23.85 32.80 -9.97
CA ILE A 164 25.15 32.46 -9.37
C ILE A 164 26.25 32.51 -10.43
N ALA A 165 26.06 31.81 -11.55
CA ALA A 165 27.05 31.73 -12.63
C ALA A 165 27.39 33.09 -13.26
N THR A 166 26.46 34.05 -13.26
CA THR A 166 26.72 35.41 -13.78
C THR A 166 27.42 36.34 -12.79
N VAL A 167 27.39 36.04 -11.48
CA VAL A 167 28.00 36.86 -10.43
C VAL A 167 29.43 36.40 -10.11
N THR A 168 29.74 35.12 -10.34
CA THR A 168 31.08 34.52 -10.19
C THR A 168 31.92 34.67 -11.44
#